data_AF-A0A7Y5KQT6-F1
#
_entry.id   AF-A0A7Y5KQT6-F1
#
_cell.length_a   1.000
_cell.length_b   1.000
_cell.length_c   1.000
_cell.angle_alpha   90.00
_cell.angle_beta   90.00
_cell.angle_gamma   90.00
#
_symmetry.space_group_name_H-M   'P 1'
#
loop_
_entity.id
_entity.type
_entity.pdbx_description
1 polymer ?
#
loop_
_entity_poly.entity_id
_entity_poly.type
_entity_poly.pdbx_seq_one_letter_code
_entity_poly.pdbx_strand_id
1 'polypeptide(L)'
;MKSGRGVRVVRQDDGKLAARLPGRPECVGYGTTDVEAIAELFAVRTELEGHDAPRLRPADDGGWWAESARHPGCTARGETPAEAIAAVRRMEERWR
;
A
#
# COMPACT_ATOMS: atom_id res chain seq x y z
N MET A 1 -20.76 18.92 9.86
CA MET A 1 -19.61 18.09 10.26
C MET A 1 -18.68 17.93 9.06
N LYS A 2 -17.56 18.66 9.00
CA LYS A 2 -16.56 18.51 7.92
C LYS A 2 -15.48 17.54 8.42
N SER A 3 -15.58 16.26 8.07
CA SER A 3 -14.50 15.29 8.32
C SER A 3 -13.32 15.62 7.39
N GLY A 4 -12.38 16.41 7.90
CA GLY A 4 -11.23 16.94 7.16
C GLY A 4 -10.13 15.95 6.78
N ARG A 5 -10.44 14.72 6.33
CA ARG A 5 -9.39 13.76 5.91
C ARG A 5 -9.19 13.61 4.40
N GLY A 6 -10.04 14.22 3.57
CA GLY A 6 -9.77 14.38 2.13
C GLY A 6 -9.58 13.09 1.32
N VAL A 7 -9.91 11.92 1.86
CA VAL A 7 -9.78 10.61 1.19
C VAL A 7 -10.71 10.59 -0.03
N ARG A 8 -10.17 10.21 -1.18
CA ARG A 8 -10.94 10.01 -2.42
C ARG A 8 -11.00 8.53 -2.76
N VAL A 9 -12.20 8.01 -3.02
CA VAL A 9 -12.41 6.64 -3.49
C VAL A 9 -12.78 6.69 -4.97
N VAL A 10 -12.08 5.90 -5.80
CA VAL A 10 -12.26 5.88 -7.26
C VAL A 10 -12.41 4.44 -7.73
N ARG A 11 -13.45 4.17 -8.53
CA ARG A 11 -13.63 2.87 -9.18
C ARG A 11 -12.59 2.65 -10.28
N GLN A 12 -11.97 1.49 -10.27
CA GLN A 12 -10.95 1.05 -11.22
C GLN A 12 -11.58 0.18 -12.34
N ASP A 13 -10.84 -0.01 -13.43
CA ASP A 13 -11.30 -0.76 -14.60
C ASP A 13 -11.48 -2.27 -14.34
N ASP A 14 -10.79 -2.80 -13.33
CA ASP A 14 -10.89 -4.19 -12.87
C ASP A 14 -12.10 -4.43 -11.92
N GLY A 15 -12.92 -3.41 -11.69
CA GLY A 15 -14.07 -3.47 -10.79
C GLY A 15 -13.73 -3.23 -9.31
N LYS A 16 -12.44 -3.07 -8.95
CA LYS A 16 -12.04 -2.71 -7.58
C LYS A 16 -12.23 -1.21 -7.34
N LEU A 17 -12.24 -0.82 -6.08
CA LEU A 17 -12.24 0.55 -5.60
C LEU A 17 -10.85 0.88 -5.05
N ALA A 18 -10.31 2.04 -5.39
CA ALA A 18 -9.05 2.54 -4.86
C ALA A 18 -9.29 3.80 -4.01
N ALA A 19 -8.94 3.74 -2.73
CA ALA A 19 -8.94 4.87 -1.80
C ALA A 19 -7.55 5.53 -1.78
N ARG A 20 -7.49 6.86 -1.93
CA ARG A 20 -6.24 7.64 -2.04
C ARG A 20 -6.23 8.83 -1.10
N LEU A 21 -5.04 9.18 -0.61
CA LEU A 21 -4.79 10.44 0.10
C LEU A 21 -4.21 11.51 -0.84
N PRO A 22 -4.78 12.73 -0.87
CA PRO A 22 -4.20 13.83 -1.63
C PRO A 22 -2.75 14.10 -1.22
N GLY A 23 -1.85 14.20 -2.19
CA GLY A 23 -0.42 14.48 -1.96
C GLY A 23 0.42 13.30 -1.45
N ARG A 24 -0.16 12.09 -1.37
CA ARG A 24 0.52 10.86 -0.94
C ARG A 24 0.26 9.71 -1.92
N PRO A 25 0.84 9.74 -3.14
CA PRO A 25 0.61 8.71 -4.16
C PRO A 25 1.07 7.31 -3.74
N GLU A 26 1.97 7.19 -2.77
CA GLU A 26 2.42 5.94 -2.16
C GLU A 26 1.37 5.30 -1.23
N CYS A 27 0.36 6.07 -0.81
CA CYS A 27 -0.73 5.63 0.06
C CYS A 27 -2.00 5.38 -0.77
N VAL A 28 -2.18 4.13 -1.19
CA VAL A 28 -3.40 3.67 -1.87
C VAL A 28 -3.89 2.41 -1.17
N GLY A 29 -5.19 2.38 -0.85
CA GLY A 29 -5.87 1.16 -0.42
C GLY A 29 -6.82 0.69 -1.51
N TYR A 30 -7.00 -0.63 -1.64
CA TYR A 30 -7.88 -1.26 -2.60
C TYR A 30 -8.98 -2.06 -1.89
N GLY A 31 -10.08 -2.31 -2.57
CA GLY A 31 -11.18 -3.07 -1.99
C GLY A 31 -12.30 -3.26 -2.97
N THR A 32 -13.24 -4.16 -2.65
CA THR A 32 -14.47 -4.29 -3.42
C THR A 32 -15.56 -3.34 -2.90
N THR A 33 -15.40 -2.85 -1.67
CA THR A 33 -16.24 -1.84 -1.04
C THR A 33 -15.42 -0.61 -0.62
N ASP A 34 -16.10 0.53 -0.44
CA ASP A 34 -15.46 1.76 0.06
C ASP A 34 -14.80 1.53 1.41
N VAL A 35 -15.44 0.73 2.28
CA VAL A 35 -14.95 0.42 3.64
C VAL A 35 -13.64 -0.36 3.57
N GLU A 36 -13.56 -1.38 2.71
CA GLU A 36 -12.34 -2.17 2.50
C GLU A 36 -11.22 -1.30 1.96
N ALA A 37 -11.48 -0.51 0.90
CA ALA A 37 -10.47 0.34 0.29
C ALA A 37 -9.92 1.38 1.28
N ILE A 38 -10.80 1.99 2.08
CA ILE A 38 -10.39 2.95 3.11
C ILE A 38 -9.62 2.25 4.24
N ALA A 39 -10.06 1.07 4.68
CA ALA A 39 -9.36 0.31 5.72
C ALA A 39 -7.94 -0.06 5.26
N GLU A 40 -7.78 -0.55 4.04
CA GLU A 40 -6.45 -0.85 3.47
C GLU A 40 -5.59 0.41 3.37
N LEU A 41 -6.16 1.54 2.95
CA LEU A 41 -5.43 2.82 2.87
C LEU A 41 -4.85 3.23 4.23
N PHE A 42 -5.63 3.10 5.31
CA PHE A 42 -5.15 3.42 6.65
C PHE A 42 -4.09 2.43 7.14
N ALA A 43 -4.22 1.14 6.81
CA ALA A 43 -3.20 0.14 7.14
C ALA A 43 -1.87 0.47 6.45
N VAL A 44 -1.88 0.70 5.13
CA VAL A 44 -0.69 1.07 4.36
C VAL A 44 -0.05 2.34 4.89
N ARG A 45 -0.82 3.40 5.13
CA ARG A 45 -0.29 4.65 5.69
C ARG A 45 0.39 4.43 7.05
N THR A 46 -0.26 3.68 7.94
CA THR A 46 0.26 3.43 9.30
C THR A 46 1.62 2.74 9.22
N GLU A 47 1.77 1.76 8.32
CA GLU A 47 3.06 1.11 8.07
C GLU A 47 4.10 2.10 7.54
N LEU A 48 3.73 2.93 6.56
CA LEU A 48 4.64 3.90 5.93
C LEU A 48 5.11 5.04 6.86
N GLU A 49 4.37 5.31 7.93
CA GLU A 49 4.76 6.30 8.93
C GLU A 49 5.89 5.78 9.84
N GLY A 50 6.19 4.47 9.83
CA GLY A 50 7.28 3.89 10.59
C GLY A 50 8.67 4.18 10.02
N HIS A 51 9.68 4.35 10.89
CA HIS A 51 11.08 4.50 10.48
C HIS A 51 11.62 3.32 9.68
N ASP A 52 11.09 2.12 9.94
CA ASP A 52 11.45 0.87 9.27
C ASP A 52 10.44 0.48 8.17
N ALA A 53 9.65 1.44 7.68
CA ALA A 53 8.68 1.22 6.63
C ALA A 53 9.36 0.75 5.33
N PRO A 54 8.82 -0.28 4.65
CA PRO A 54 9.32 -0.62 3.33
C PRO A 54 9.05 0.52 2.35
N ARG A 55 9.97 0.71 1.41
CA ARG A 55 9.83 1.66 0.31
C ARG A 55 8.95 1.05 -0.77
N LEU A 56 7.87 1.75 -1.12
CA LEU A 56 6.92 1.33 -2.14
C LEU A 56 7.18 2.02 -3.47
N ARG A 57 7.00 1.27 -4.57
CA ARG A 57 6.94 1.81 -5.93
C ARG A 57 5.95 1.00 -6.78
N PRO A 58 5.27 1.62 -7.76
CA PRO A 58 4.48 0.88 -8.74
C PRO A 58 5.33 -0.13 -9.54
N ALA A 59 4.73 -1.25 -9.91
CA ALA A 59 5.29 -2.21 -10.87
C ALA A 59 4.78 -1.95 -12.29
N ASP A 60 5.53 -2.38 -13.30
CA ASP A 60 5.21 -2.12 -14.72
C ASP A 60 3.92 -2.80 -15.20
N ASP A 61 3.44 -3.80 -14.47
CA ASP A 61 2.28 -4.62 -14.81
C ASP A 61 1.08 -4.35 -13.90
N GLY A 62 1.03 -3.16 -13.28
CA GLY A 62 -0.09 -2.71 -12.46
C GLY A 62 -0.07 -3.18 -11.00
N GLY A 63 0.97 -3.91 -10.58
CA GLY A 63 1.20 -4.27 -9.18
C GLY A 63 2.05 -3.25 -8.40
N TRP A 64 2.57 -3.69 -7.26
CA TRP A 64 3.47 -2.90 -6.40
C TRP A 64 4.71 -3.69 -6.00
N TRP A 65 5.85 -3.01 -6.02
CA TRP A 65 7.09 -3.49 -5.41
C TRP A 65 7.27 -2.83 -4.04
N ALA A 66 7.65 -3.63 -3.05
CA ALA A 66 8.09 -3.19 -1.74
C ALA A 66 9.55 -3.60 -1.52
N GLU A 67 10.37 -2.68 -1.02
CA GLU A 67 11.76 -2.94 -0.62
C GLU A 67 11.93 -2.70 0.89
N SER A 68 12.60 -3.61 1.58
CA SER A 68 12.96 -3.42 2.98
C SER A 68 13.75 -2.13 3.22
N ALA A 69 13.42 -1.40 4.29
CA ALA A 69 14.27 -0.32 4.79
C ALA A 69 15.52 -0.86 5.50
N ARG A 70 15.43 -2.04 6.12
CA ARG A 70 16.51 -2.63 6.92
C ARG A 70 17.53 -3.40 6.08
N HIS A 71 17.07 -4.00 4.98
CA HIS A 71 17.88 -4.87 4.14
C HIS A 71 17.74 -4.50 2.66
N PRO A 72 18.53 -3.53 2.16
CA PRO A 72 18.51 -3.14 0.76
C PRO A 72 18.68 -4.34 -0.17
N GLY A 73 17.79 -4.47 -1.16
CA GLY A 73 17.72 -5.64 -2.04
C GLY A 73 16.74 -6.75 -1.57
N CYS A 74 16.20 -6.70 -0.35
CA CYS A 74 15.02 -7.49 0.00
C CYS A 74 13.80 -6.85 -0.67
N THR A 75 13.41 -7.36 -1.84
CA THR A 75 12.25 -6.85 -2.58
C THR A 75 11.21 -7.93 -2.78
N ALA A 76 9.94 -7.57 -2.60
CA ALA A 76 8.83 -8.43 -2.93
C ALA A 76 7.75 -7.67 -3.72
N ARG A 77 6.96 -8.42 -4.49
CA ARG A 77 5.87 -7.90 -5.31
C ARG A 77 4.52 -8.37 -4.78
N GLY A 78 3.53 -7.49 -4.85
CA GLY A 78 2.12 -7.78 -4.57
C GLY A 78 1.22 -7.13 -5.62
N GLU A 79 -0.06 -7.53 -5.68
CA GLU A 79 -1.04 -6.84 -6.53
C GLU A 79 -1.41 -5.49 -5.92
N THR A 80 -1.45 -5.40 -4.59
CA THR A 80 -1.70 -4.16 -3.85
C THR A 80 -0.48 -3.71 -3.05
N PRO A 81 -0.42 -2.43 -2.61
CA PRO A 81 0.59 -1.96 -1.68
C PRO A 81 0.67 -2.80 -0.40
N ALA A 82 -0.48 -3.13 0.21
CA ALA A 82 -0.50 -3.91 1.45
C ALA A 82 0.05 -5.33 1.24
N GLU A 83 -0.30 -5.97 0.12
CA GLU A 83 0.26 -7.27 -0.24
C GLU A 83 1.77 -7.22 -0.45
N ALA A 84 2.27 -6.18 -1.13
CA ALA A 84 3.70 -5.99 -1.34
C ALA A 84 4.44 -5.79 0.00
N ILE A 85 3.90 -4.95 0.89
CA ILE A 85 4.41 -4.76 2.27
C ILE A 85 4.46 -6.10 3.02
N ALA A 86 3.34 -6.84 3.04
CA ALA A 86 3.27 -8.12 3.73
C ALA A 86 4.25 -9.15 3.14
N ALA A 87 4.41 -9.16 1.81
CA ALA A 87 5.33 -10.06 1.12
C ALA A 87 6.80 -9.75 1.45
N VAL A 88 7.19 -8.47 1.51
CA VAL A 88 8.58 -8.11 1.85
C VAL A 88 8.87 -8.41 3.32
N ARG A 89 7.92 -8.23 4.24
CA ARG A 89 8.07 -8.63 5.65
C ARG A 89 8.30 -10.14 5.81
N ARG A 90 7.51 -10.96 5.12
CA ARG A 90 7.72 -12.42 5.07
C ARG A 90 9.07 -12.80 4.46
N MET A 91 9.61 -11.97 3.58
CA MET A 91 10.93 -12.18 2.99
C MET A 91 12.04 -11.77 3.96
N GLU A 92 11.92 -10.63 4.63
CA GLU A 92 12.81 -10.18 5.71
C GLU A 92 12.93 -11.24 6.82
N GLU A 93 11.79 -11.79 7.27
CA GLU A 93 11.75 -12.84 8.29
C GLU A 93 12.48 -14.12 7.87
N ARG A 94 12.37 -14.52 6.60
CA ARG A 94 13.07 -15.69 6.05
C ARG A 94 14.56 -15.44 5.81
N TRP A 95 14.96 -14.18 5.70
CA TRP A 95 16.36 -13.82 5.51
C TRP A 95 17.17 -13.91 6.81
N ARG A 96 16.48 -13.89 7.96
CA ARG A 96 17.05 -14.02 9.31
C ARG A 96 17.47 -15.45 9.63
#